data_AF-A0A1J0U1H1-F1
#
_entry.id   AF-A0A1J0U1H1-F1
#
_cell.length_a   1.000
_cell.length_b   1.000
_cell.length_c   1.000
_cell.angle_alpha   90.00
_cell.angle_beta   90.00
_cell.angle_gamma   90.00
#
_symmetry.space_group_name_H-M   'P 1'
#
loop_
_entity.id
_entity.type
_entity.pdbx_description
1 polymer ?
#
loop_
_entity_poly.entity_id
_entity_poly.type
_entity_poly.pdbx_seq_one_letter_code
_entity_poly.pdbx_strand_id
1 'polypeptide(L)'
;MNRFSKTISNLSIYLLMITLLHFLIIATLLILIKRFINSKIEKFSGSLFRWIQNSLHASLTSIQNVGIILTVFSLFFIVIILIGIILINSRKSATQRLGYFFGIGSGLLLLCVSFLPLIFIKTASISDELMIFVLVMLFIFFGFSSSLLLIGSIFGIISAKTEANNYEPKVKINKNIS
;
A
#
# COMPACT_ATOMS: atom_id res chain seq x y z
N MET A 1 10.38 15.84 -18.70
CA MET A 1 9.73 14.55 -18.40
C MET A 1 10.07 13.99 -17.02
N ASN A 2 11.29 14.16 -16.48
CA ASN A 2 11.64 13.66 -15.13
C ASN A 2 10.75 14.21 -14.01
N ARG A 3 10.43 15.52 -14.01
CA ARG A 3 9.51 16.13 -13.03
C ARG A 3 8.11 15.51 -13.08
N PHE A 4 7.56 15.35 -14.28
CA PHE A 4 6.25 14.74 -14.50
C PHE A 4 6.19 13.29 -13.99
N SER A 5 7.20 12.48 -14.32
CA SER A 5 7.32 11.12 -13.81
C SER A 5 7.39 11.07 -12.28
N LYS A 6 8.26 11.87 -11.65
CA LYS A 6 8.35 11.97 -10.18
C LYS A 6 6.99 12.33 -9.57
N THR A 7 6.31 13.31 -10.14
CA THR A 7 4.99 13.74 -9.65
C THR A 7 3.97 12.62 -9.72
N ILE A 8 3.88 11.91 -10.85
CA ILE A 8 2.92 10.80 -11.00
C ILE A 8 3.26 9.65 -10.06
N SER A 9 4.52 9.24 -9.97
CA SER A 9 4.94 8.17 -9.06
C SER A 9 4.70 8.55 -7.59
N ASN A 10 5.00 9.79 -7.18
CA ASN A 10 4.75 10.25 -5.82
C ASN A 10 3.24 10.35 -5.53
N LEU A 11 2.44 10.85 -6.47
CA LEU A 11 0.97 10.89 -6.33
C LEU A 11 0.41 9.49 -6.10
N SER A 12 0.82 8.53 -6.93
CA SER A 12 0.44 7.12 -6.77
C SER A 12 0.83 6.57 -5.39
N ILE A 13 2.06 6.82 -4.95
CA ILE A 13 2.54 6.38 -3.65
C ILE A 13 1.72 7.00 -2.52
N TYR A 14 1.38 8.29 -2.59
CA TYR A 14 0.51 8.92 -1.59
C TYR A 14 -0.89 8.31 -1.56
N LEU A 15 -1.46 7.98 -2.72
CA LEU A 15 -2.75 7.27 -2.80
C LEU A 15 -2.65 5.88 -2.15
N LEU A 16 -1.59 5.12 -2.45
CA LEU A 16 -1.34 3.80 -1.81
C LEU A 16 -1.19 3.92 -0.30
N MET A 17 -0.50 4.95 0.20
CA MET A 17 -0.37 5.22 1.64
C MET A 17 -1.72 5.51 2.29
N ILE A 18 -2.57 6.31 1.65
CA ILE A 18 -3.92 6.59 2.14
C ILE A 18 -4.73 5.29 2.18
N THR A 19 -4.68 4.48 1.13
CA THR A 19 -5.38 3.18 1.09
C THR A 19 -4.91 2.26 2.22
N LEU A 20 -3.60 2.11 2.44
CA LEU A 20 -3.04 1.30 3.52
C LEU A 20 -3.42 1.81 4.91
N LEU A 21 -3.55 3.13 5.08
CA LEU A 21 -4.04 3.71 6.33
C LEU A 21 -5.49 3.28 6.61
N HIS A 22 -6.37 3.24 5.59
CA HIS A 22 -7.73 2.75 5.76
C HIS A 22 -7.74 1.27 6.18
N PHE A 23 -6.86 0.44 5.59
CA PHE A 23 -6.72 -0.96 6.02
C PHE A 23 -6.24 -1.08 7.47
N LEU A 24 -5.32 -0.23 7.93
CA LEU A 24 -4.88 -0.19 9.33
C LEU A 24 -6.02 0.20 10.28
N ILE A 25 -6.86 1.15 9.90
CA ILE A 25 -8.02 1.55 10.70
C ILE A 25 -8.99 0.36 10.84
N ILE A 26 -9.33 -0.28 9.73
CA ILE A 26 -10.20 -1.48 9.72
C ILE A 26 -9.58 -2.59 10.56
N ALA A 27 -8.30 -2.90 10.36
CA ALA A 27 -7.58 -3.93 11.11
C ALA A 27 -7.62 -3.68 12.61
N THR A 28 -7.39 -2.44 13.03
CA THR A 28 -7.45 -2.03 14.45
C THR A 28 -8.85 -2.22 15.02
N LEU A 29 -9.90 -1.86 14.27
CA LEU A 29 -11.29 -2.12 14.66
C LEU A 29 -11.56 -3.62 14.84
N LEU A 30 -11.13 -4.46 13.89
CA LEU A 30 -11.30 -5.92 13.98
C LEU A 30 -10.60 -6.51 15.22
N ILE A 31 -9.40 -6.03 15.54
CA ILE A 31 -8.66 -6.45 16.75
C ILE A 31 -9.41 -6.03 18.03
N LEU A 32 -9.98 -4.83 18.05
CA LEU A 32 -10.67 -4.27 19.21
C LEU A 32 -12.04 -4.92 19.47
N ILE A 33 -12.75 -5.39 18.44
CA ILE A 33 -14.09 -5.98 18.57
C ILE A 33 -14.14 -7.10 19.62
N LYS A 34 -13.18 -8.04 19.58
CA LYS A 34 -13.14 -9.14 20.56
C LYS A 34 -12.96 -8.63 21.99
N ARG A 35 -12.03 -7.68 22.20
CA ARG A 35 -11.79 -7.08 23.52
C ARG A 35 -13.03 -6.36 24.04
N PHE A 36 -13.70 -5.62 23.16
CA PHE A 36 -14.91 -4.89 23.50
C PHE A 36 -16.05 -5.83 23.91
N ILE A 37 -16.31 -6.87 23.10
CA ILE A 37 -17.37 -7.84 23.37
C ILE A 37 -17.08 -8.62 24.66
N ASN A 38 -15.86 -9.12 24.86
CA ASN A 38 -15.50 -9.84 26.07
C ASN A 38 -15.66 -8.97 27.33
N SER A 39 -15.20 -7.71 27.29
CA SER A 39 -15.34 -6.78 28.41
C SER A 39 -16.80 -6.46 28.75
N LYS A 40 -17.70 -6.44 27.76
CA LYS A 40 -19.13 -6.23 27.99
C LYS A 40 -19.80 -7.48 28.54
N ILE A 41 -19.47 -8.67 28.03
CA ILE A 41 -20.03 -9.94 28.49
C ILE A 41 -19.58 -10.26 29.93
N GLU A 42 -18.32 -10.02 30.29
CA GLU A 42 -17.80 -10.26 31.64
C GLU A 42 -18.53 -9.45 32.72
N LYS A 43 -19.13 -8.31 32.38
CA LYS A 43 -19.95 -7.51 33.30
C LYS A 43 -21.31 -8.13 33.61
N PHE A 44 -21.75 -9.12 32.84
CA PHE A 44 -23.03 -9.80 33.03
C PHE A 44 -22.78 -11.26 33.44
N SER A 45 -22.87 -11.56 34.74
CA SER A 45 -22.57 -12.88 35.33
C SER A 45 -23.73 -13.88 35.18
N GLY A 46 -24.16 -14.17 33.95
CA GLY A 46 -25.22 -15.14 33.65
C GLY A 46 -24.72 -16.37 32.87
N SER A 47 -25.33 -17.55 33.09
CA SER A 47 -25.03 -18.76 32.30
C SER A 47 -25.29 -18.56 30.80
N LEU A 48 -26.33 -17.78 30.47
CA LEU A 48 -26.69 -17.39 29.11
C LEU A 48 -25.60 -16.53 28.46
N PHE A 49 -24.97 -15.63 29.22
CA PHE A 49 -23.86 -14.81 28.74
C PHE A 49 -22.57 -15.61 28.54
N ARG A 50 -22.28 -16.60 29.39
CA ARG A 50 -21.18 -17.57 29.15
C ARG A 50 -21.44 -18.42 27.92
N TRP A 51 -22.68 -18.84 27.68
CA TRP A 51 -23.05 -19.58 26.48
C TRP A 51 -22.85 -18.74 25.21
N ILE A 52 -23.32 -17.48 25.20
CA ILE A 52 -23.07 -16.53 24.11
C ILE A 52 -21.57 -16.33 23.88
N GLN A 53 -20.78 -16.17 24.95
CA GLN A 53 -19.34 -16.01 24.86
C GLN A 53 -18.67 -17.20 24.17
N ASN A 54 -19.02 -18.42 24.58
CA ASN A 54 -18.45 -19.65 24.01
C ASN A 54 -18.83 -19.82 22.54
N SER A 55 -20.08 -19.52 22.19
CA SER A 55 -20.57 -19.58 20.81
C SER A 55 -19.88 -18.56 19.89
N LEU A 56 -19.57 -17.36 20.40
CA LEU A 56 -18.90 -16.31 19.62
C LEU A 56 -17.37 -16.40 19.65
N HIS A 57 -16.78 -17.16 20.58
CA HIS A 57 -15.33 -17.14 20.84
C HIS A 57 -14.49 -17.49 19.60
N ALA A 58 -14.87 -18.54 18.89
CA ALA A 58 -14.17 -18.99 17.68
C ALA A 58 -14.23 -17.93 16.58
N SER A 59 -15.41 -17.38 16.30
CA SER A 59 -15.62 -16.34 15.29
C SER A 59 -14.87 -15.05 15.65
N LEU A 60 -14.94 -14.59 16.90
CA LEU A 60 -14.22 -13.39 17.35
C LEU A 60 -12.70 -13.56 17.31
N THR A 61 -12.21 -14.76 17.58
CA THR A 61 -10.77 -15.07 17.46
C THR A 61 -10.33 -15.09 16.00
N SER A 62 -11.14 -15.65 15.10
CA SER A 62 -10.88 -15.61 13.66
C SER A 62 -10.84 -14.16 13.14
N ILE A 63 -11.84 -13.34 13.50
CA ILE A 63 -11.89 -11.92 13.13
C ILE A 63 -10.67 -11.16 13.66
N GLN A 64 -10.29 -11.39 14.92
CA GLN A 64 -9.10 -10.78 15.51
C GLN A 64 -7.83 -11.19 14.75
N ASN A 65 -7.69 -12.47 14.39
CA ASN A 65 -6.54 -12.98 13.63
C ASN A 65 -6.47 -12.35 12.24
N VAL A 66 -7.60 -12.21 11.54
CA VAL A 66 -7.67 -11.47 10.27
C VAL A 66 -7.18 -10.03 10.45
N GLY A 67 -7.62 -9.36 11.52
CA GLY A 67 -7.14 -8.02 11.87
C GLY A 67 -5.61 -7.98 12.10
N ILE A 68 -5.05 -8.92 12.85
CA ILE A 68 -3.59 -9.00 13.10
C ILE A 68 -2.82 -9.20 11.79
N ILE A 69 -3.26 -10.14 10.94
CA ILE A 69 -2.64 -10.41 9.64
C ILE A 69 -2.67 -9.15 8.77
N LEU A 70 -3.82 -8.46 8.72
CA LEU A 70 -4.00 -7.25 7.94
C LEU A 70 -3.10 -6.10 8.44
N THR A 71 -2.91 -5.95 9.75
CA THR A 71 -2.00 -4.96 10.34
C THR A 71 -0.54 -5.25 9.96
N VAL A 72 -0.08 -6.49 10.14
CA VAL A 72 1.30 -6.89 9.80
C VAL A 72 1.56 -6.67 8.31
N PHE A 73 0.62 -7.10 7.46
CA PHE A 73 0.70 -6.89 6.02
C PHE A 73 0.77 -5.41 5.66
N SER A 74 -0.09 -4.57 6.24
CA SER A 74 -0.12 -3.14 5.95
C SER A 74 1.17 -2.42 6.38
N LEU A 75 1.70 -2.74 7.56
CA LEU A 75 2.96 -2.18 8.05
C LEU A 75 4.14 -2.55 7.15
N PHE A 76 4.20 -3.81 6.72
CA PHE A 76 5.23 -4.28 5.80
C PHE A 76 5.20 -3.51 4.48
N PHE A 77 4.02 -3.31 3.90
CA PHE A 77 3.87 -2.54 2.66
C PHE A 77 4.18 -1.05 2.83
N ILE A 78 3.86 -0.44 3.98
CA ILE A 78 4.24 0.94 4.28
C ILE A 78 5.77 1.11 4.24
N VAL A 79 6.52 0.21 4.89
CA VAL A 79 7.99 0.27 4.89
C VAL A 79 8.54 0.18 3.46
N ILE A 80 8.01 -0.74 2.68
CA ILE A 80 8.37 -0.92 1.27
C ILE A 80 8.12 0.35 0.46
N ILE A 81 6.95 0.96 0.61
CA ILE A 81 6.57 2.17 -0.10
C ILE A 81 7.46 3.36 0.31
N LEU A 82 7.78 3.49 1.61
CA LEU A 82 8.69 4.53 2.10
C LEU A 82 10.07 4.43 1.47
N ILE A 83 10.61 3.20 1.35
CA ILE A 83 11.87 2.96 0.63
C ILE A 83 11.74 3.43 -0.83
N GLY A 84 10.63 3.10 -1.49
CA GLY A 84 10.31 3.56 -2.85
C GLY A 84 10.34 5.08 -3.01
N ILE A 85 9.71 5.82 -2.09
CA ILE A 85 9.72 7.31 -2.08
C ILE A 85 11.14 7.85 -1.99
N ILE A 86 11.93 7.31 -1.05
CA ILE A 86 13.30 7.77 -0.81
C ILE A 86 14.15 7.56 -2.08
N LEU A 87 14.01 6.40 -2.72
CA LEU A 87 14.75 6.10 -3.94
C LEU A 87 14.34 7.02 -5.11
N ILE A 88 13.04 7.20 -5.37
CA ILE A 88 12.52 8.04 -6.46
C ILE A 88 12.90 9.53 -6.28
N ASN A 89 12.94 9.99 -5.03
CA ASN A 89 13.29 11.38 -4.73
C ASN A 89 14.80 11.62 -4.53
N SER A 90 15.63 10.59 -4.66
CA SER A 90 17.08 10.73 -4.56
C SER A 90 17.65 11.64 -5.66
N ARG A 91 18.76 12.32 -5.31
CA ARG A 91 19.55 13.16 -6.24
C ARG A 91 20.48 12.32 -7.12
N LYS A 92 20.85 11.11 -6.71
CA LYS A 92 21.75 10.26 -7.51
C LYS A 92 20.94 9.52 -8.58
N SER A 93 21.26 9.76 -9.86
CA SER A 93 20.57 9.14 -11.01
C SER A 93 20.47 7.61 -10.90
N ALA A 94 21.54 6.93 -10.44
CA ALA A 94 21.54 5.48 -10.26
C ALA A 94 20.50 5.00 -9.23
N THR A 95 20.44 5.64 -8.05
CA THR A 95 19.46 5.30 -7.01
C THR A 95 18.03 5.65 -7.44
N GLN A 96 17.88 6.71 -8.23
CA GLN A 96 16.59 7.11 -8.78
C GLN A 96 16.05 6.07 -9.77
N ARG A 97 16.93 5.51 -10.62
CA ARG A 97 16.57 4.40 -11.51
C ARG A 97 16.15 3.16 -10.74
N LEU A 98 16.85 2.81 -9.65
CA LEU A 98 16.44 1.72 -8.77
C LEU A 98 15.04 1.96 -8.19
N GLY A 99 14.73 3.20 -7.77
CA GLY A 99 13.40 3.58 -7.33
C GLY A 99 12.32 3.38 -8.39
N TYR A 100 12.59 3.76 -9.65
CA TYR A 100 11.66 3.52 -10.74
C TYR A 100 11.55 2.04 -11.13
N PHE A 101 12.64 1.27 -11.13
CA PHE A 101 12.57 -0.19 -11.33
C PHE A 101 11.72 -0.86 -10.26
N PHE A 102 11.91 -0.44 -9.01
CA PHE A 102 11.10 -0.87 -7.89
C PHE A 102 9.62 -0.49 -8.10
N GLY A 103 9.34 0.74 -8.54
CA GLY A 103 7.99 1.20 -8.88
C GLY A 103 7.32 0.42 -10.01
N ILE A 104 8.07 0.01 -11.04
CA ILE A 104 7.55 -0.88 -12.09
C ILE A 104 7.21 -2.25 -11.50
N GLY A 105 8.14 -2.87 -10.77
CA GLY A 105 7.92 -4.21 -10.22
C GLY A 105 6.75 -4.26 -9.24
N SER A 106 6.71 -3.33 -8.29
CA SER A 106 5.62 -3.20 -7.32
C SER A 106 4.30 -2.83 -7.99
N GLY A 107 4.30 -1.89 -8.95
CA GLY A 107 3.11 -1.50 -9.71
C GLY A 107 2.52 -2.68 -10.50
N LEU A 108 3.35 -3.48 -11.17
CA LEU A 108 2.90 -4.68 -11.88
C LEU A 108 2.32 -5.71 -10.92
N LEU A 109 3.01 -5.99 -9.82
CA LEU A 109 2.58 -6.98 -8.83
C LEU A 109 1.23 -6.58 -8.20
N LEU A 110 1.08 -5.33 -7.76
CA LEU A 110 -0.17 -4.83 -7.17
C LEU A 110 -1.30 -4.78 -8.19
N LEU A 111 -0.99 -4.46 -9.45
CA LEU A 111 -1.96 -4.51 -10.53
C LEU A 111 -2.45 -5.95 -10.74
N CYS A 112 -1.56 -6.95 -10.81
CA CYS A 112 -1.96 -8.36 -10.85
C CYS A 112 -2.83 -8.77 -9.66
N VAL A 113 -2.49 -8.32 -8.44
CA VAL A 113 -3.30 -8.58 -7.23
C VAL A 113 -4.70 -7.96 -7.35
N SER A 114 -4.82 -6.76 -7.94
CA SER A 114 -6.13 -6.12 -8.16
C SER A 114 -7.02 -6.90 -9.14
N PHE A 115 -6.42 -7.65 -10.06
CA PHE A 115 -7.12 -8.52 -11.01
C PHE A 115 -7.33 -9.94 -10.50
N LEU A 116 -6.70 -10.35 -9.39
CA LEU A 116 -6.81 -11.71 -8.85
C LEU A 116 -8.27 -12.16 -8.67
N PRO A 117 -9.17 -11.36 -8.08
CA PRO A 117 -10.54 -11.82 -7.86
C PRO A 117 -11.34 -11.95 -9.16
N LEU A 118 -10.97 -11.26 -10.26
CA LEU A 118 -11.56 -11.47 -11.60
C LEU A 118 -11.27 -12.88 -12.14
N ILE A 119 -10.10 -13.43 -11.81
CA ILE A 119 -9.71 -14.80 -12.20
C ILE A 119 -10.52 -15.83 -11.39
N PHE A 120 -10.76 -15.56 -10.10
CA PHE A 120 -11.48 -16.48 -9.21
C PHE A 120 -13.02 -16.42 -9.33
N ILE A 121 -13.59 -15.31 -9.80
CA ILE A 121 -15.04 -15.17 -10.06
C ILE A 121 -15.56 -16.21 -11.06
N LYS A 122 -14.73 -16.63 -12.04
CA LYS A 122 -15.14 -17.67 -13.00
C LYS A 122 -15.19 -19.08 -12.38
N THR A 123 -14.45 -19.32 -11.30
CA THR A 123 -14.35 -20.63 -10.64
C THR A 123 -15.30 -20.80 -9.47
N ALA A 124 -15.63 -19.71 -8.80
CA ALA A 124 -16.57 -19.73 -7.68
C ALA A 124 -17.93 -19.30 -8.22
N SER A 125 -18.88 -20.23 -8.34
CA SER A 125 -20.29 -20.00 -8.70
C SER A 125 -21.03 -19.22 -7.59
N ILE A 126 -20.48 -18.09 -7.22
CA ILE A 126 -20.92 -17.22 -6.14
C ILE A 126 -21.60 -16.04 -6.83
N SER A 127 -22.93 -16.04 -6.81
CA SER A 127 -23.80 -14.97 -7.32
C SER A 127 -23.84 -13.77 -6.38
N ASP A 128 -22.70 -13.34 -5.84
CA ASP A 128 -22.68 -12.31 -4.81
C ASP A 128 -22.32 -10.95 -5.42
N GLU A 129 -23.31 -10.09 -5.50
CA GLU A 129 -23.16 -8.64 -5.70
C GLU A 129 -22.10 -8.04 -4.75
N LEU A 130 -21.94 -8.63 -3.56
CA LEU A 130 -20.91 -8.29 -2.59
C LEU A 130 -19.49 -8.58 -3.09
N MET A 131 -19.30 -9.68 -3.84
CA MET A 131 -18.01 -10.01 -4.46
C MET A 131 -17.68 -9.06 -5.61
N ILE A 132 -18.69 -8.68 -6.41
CA ILE A 132 -18.54 -7.64 -7.45
C ILE A 132 -18.19 -6.29 -6.81
N PHE A 133 -18.83 -5.92 -5.70
CA PHE A 133 -18.51 -4.69 -4.98
C PHE A 133 -17.06 -4.70 -4.44
N VAL A 134 -16.63 -5.79 -3.83
CA VAL A 134 -15.25 -5.96 -3.34
C VAL A 134 -14.24 -5.90 -4.49
N LEU A 135 -14.57 -6.49 -5.65
CA LEU A 135 -13.77 -6.44 -6.86
C LEU A 135 -13.57 -5.00 -7.35
N VAL A 136 -14.66 -4.25 -7.48
CA VAL A 136 -14.64 -2.86 -7.94
C VAL A 136 -13.83 -2.01 -6.97
N MET A 137 -13.98 -2.21 -5.66
CA MET A 137 -13.19 -1.50 -4.66
C MET A 137 -11.70 -1.84 -4.73
N LEU A 138 -11.33 -3.12 -4.85
CA LEU A 138 -9.94 -3.54 -5.03
C LEU A 138 -9.32 -2.96 -6.30
N PHE A 139 -10.06 -2.97 -7.41
CA PHE A 139 -9.62 -2.40 -8.68
C PHE A 139 -9.47 -0.87 -8.61
N ILE A 140 -10.41 -0.17 -7.98
CA ILE A 140 -10.35 1.29 -7.83
C ILE A 140 -9.17 1.68 -6.92
N PHE A 141 -9.02 1.06 -5.75
CA PHE A 141 -8.01 1.50 -4.79
C PHE A 141 -6.60 1.04 -5.17
N PHE A 142 -6.43 -0.24 -5.50
CA PHE A 142 -5.12 -0.77 -5.87
C PHE A 142 -4.85 -0.66 -7.36
N GLY A 143 -5.80 -0.98 -8.23
CA GLY A 143 -5.58 -0.96 -9.68
C GLY A 143 -5.27 0.44 -10.22
N PHE A 144 -6.03 1.47 -9.83
CA PHE A 144 -5.78 2.85 -10.26
C PHE A 144 -4.42 3.35 -9.76
N SER A 145 -4.16 3.22 -8.45
CA SER A 145 -2.91 3.67 -7.85
C SER A 145 -1.71 2.94 -8.45
N SER A 146 -1.81 1.63 -8.68
CA SER A 146 -0.73 0.83 -9.28
C SER A 146 -0.49 1.16 -10.74
N SER A 147 -1.55 1.45 -11.51
CA SER A 147 -1.43 1.92 -12.89
C SER A 147 -0.69 3.25 -12.96
N LEU A 148 -1.04 4.21 -12.08
CA LEU A 148 -0.29 5.46 -11.98
C LEU A 148 1.17 5.23 -11.59
N LEU A 149 1.44 4.32 -10.64
CA LEU A 149 2.81 3.99 -10.24
C LEU A 149 3.61 3.49 -11.43
N LEU A 150 3.03 2.58 -12.19
CA LEU A 150 3.64 1.91 -13.33
C LEU A 150 3.91 2.92 -14.45
N ILE A 151 2.92 3.74 -14.80
CA ILE A 151 3.06 4.81 -15.80
C ILE A 151 4.16 5.80 -15.38
N GLY A 152 4.09 6.31 -14.15
CA GLY A 152 5.08 7.24 -13.61
C GLY A 152 6.48 6.64 -13.62
N SER A 153 6.61 5.37 -13.28
CA SER A 153 7.90 4.67 -13.21
C SER A 153 8.47 4.34 -14.59
N ILE A 154 7.64 3.95 -15.57
CA ILE A 154 8.07 3.74 -16.97
C ILE A 154 8.62 5.05 -17.55
N PHE A 155 7.86 6.15 -17.44
CA PHE A 155 8.34 7.46 -17.86
C PHE A 155 9.59 7.88 -17.08
N GLY A 156 9.71 7.46 -15.82
CA GLY A 156 10.84 7.72 -14.95
C GLY A 156 12.12 7.05 -15.41
N ILE A 157 12.07 5.77 -15.76
CA ILE A 157 13.22 5.04 -16.31
C ILE A 157 13.68 5.68 -17.62
N ILE A 158 12.75 6.00 -18.52
CA ILE A 158 13.07 6.63 -19.81
C ILE A 158 13.69 8.02 -19.59
N SER A 159 13.15 8.78 -18.63
CA SER A 159 13.60 10.14 -18.31
C SER A 159 14.83 10.20 -17.40
N ALA A 160 15.25 9.08 -16.80
CA ALA A 160 16.40 9.02 -15.91
C ALA A 160 17.74 9.00 -16.67
N LYS A 161 17.73 9.11 -18.00
CA LYS A 161 18.90 9.53 -18.79
C LYS A 161 18.99 11.06 -18.74
N THR A 162 20.18 11.58 -18.44
CA THR A 162 20.58 13.01 -18.39
C THR A 162 20.56 13.73 -17.04
N GLU A 163 21.11 13.11 -16.00
CA GLU A 163 21.95 13.83 -15.02
C GLU A 163 23.30 13.13 -14.95
N ALA A 164 23.95 12.97 -16.11
CA ALA A 164 25.39 12.77 -16.11
C ALA A 164 26.00 14.16 -15.82
N ASN A 165 26.57 14.33 -14.63
CA ASN A 165 27.64 15.29 -14.34
C ASN A 165 27.45 16.81 -14.54
N ASN A 166 26.26 17.38 -14.73
CA ASN A 166 26.14 18.85 -14.88
C ASN A 166 26.10 19.66 -13.56
N TYR A 167 26.49 19.09 -12.43
CA TYR A 167 26.99 19.91 -11.32
C TYR A 167 28.52 19.90 -11.40
N GLU A 168 29.05 20.66 -12.37
CA GLU A 168 30.39 21.19 -12.25
C GLU A 168 30.53 21.80 -10.85
N PRO A 169 31.52 21.41 -10.04
CA PRO A 169 31.85 22.22 -8.87
C PRO A 169 32.20 23.59 -9.44
N LYS A 170 31.40 24.61 -9.11
CA LYS A 170 31.75 26.00 -9.41
C LYS A 170 33.11 26.26 -8.79
N VAL A 171 34.16 26.14 -9.61
CA VAL A 171 35.50 26.57 -9.23
C VAL A 171 35.36 28.06 -8.98
N LYS A 172 35.41 28.45 -7.70
CA LYS A 172 35.59 29.85 -7.32
C LYS A 172 36.92 30.27 -7.93
N ILE A 173 36.87 30.95 -9.08
CA ILE A 173 38.02 31.68 -9.59
C ILE A 173 38.25 32.81 -8.59
N ASN A 174 39.21 32.60 -7.70
CA ASN A 174 39.73 33.64 -6.83
C ASN A 174 40.43 34.64 -7.76
N LYS A 175 39.71 35.70 -8.17
CA LYS A 175 40.36 36.85 -8.79
C LYS A 175 41.20 37.50 -7.70
N ASN A 176 42.47 37.11 -7.62
CA ASN A 176 43.49 37.96 -7.03
C ASN A 176 43.49 39.26 -7.86
N ILE A 177 42.90 40.28 -7.26
CA ILE A 177 43.02 41.67 -7.69
C ILE A 177 44.47 42.04 -7.43
N SER A 178 45.22 42.23 -8.52
CA SER A 178 46.50 42.95 -8.55
C SER A 178 46.27 44.44 -8.36
#